data_AF-A0A9E4RXM7-F1
#
_entry.id   AF-A0A9E4RXM7-F1
#
_cell.length_a   1.000
_cell.length_b   1.000
_cell.length_c   1.000
_cell.angle_alpha   90.00
_cell.angle_beta   90.00
_cell.angle_gamma   90.00
#
_symmetry.space_group_name_H-M   'P 1'
#
loop_
_entity.id
_entity.type
_entity.pdbx_description
1 polymer ?
#
loop_
_entity_poly.entity_id
_entity_poly.type
_entity_poly.pdbx_seq_one_letter_code
_entity_poly.pdbx_strand_id
1 'polypeptide(L)'
;MKREVLFFTEMGYTAYPQEQARKLGYNNLMFPNEYFSPEKAQELYGMYFEELQYCTEVGFDGVMINEHHNNPLCMMPSVNV
;
A
#
# COMPACT_ATOMS: atom_id res chain seq x y z
N MET A 1 -25.83 1.83 19.22
CA MET A 1 -25.00 2.17 18.05
C MET A 1 -24.61 0.88 17.36
N LYS A 2 -24.81 0.79 16.04
CA LYS A 2 -24.20 -0.27 15.23
C LYS A 2 -22.70 0.06 15.12
N ARG A 3 -21.82 -0.92 15.33
CA ARG A 3 -20.37 -0.76 15.11
C ARG A 3 -20.09 -1.02 13.64
N GLU A 4 -19.24 -0.20 13.03
CA GLU A 4 -18.76 -0.37 11.65
C GLU A 4 -17.36 -0.98 11.69
N VAL A 5 -17.06 -1.87 10.74
CA VAL A 5 -15.74 -2.49 10.55
C VAL A 5 -15.27 -2.16 9.14
N LEU A 6 -14.21 -1.35 9.06
CA LEU A 6 -13.62 -0.90 7.81
C LEU A 6 -12.28 -1.60 7.57
N PHE A 7 -12.01 -2.03 6.34
CA PHE A 7 -10.70 -2.58 5.96
C PHE A 7 -9.73 -1.45 5.60
N PHE A 8 -8.46 -1.59 5.98
CA PHE A 8 -7.42 -0.60 5.71
C PHE A 8 -6.11 -1.29 5.34
N THR A 9 -5.45 -0.76 4.33
CA THR A 9 -4.09 -1.11 3.93
C THR A 9 -3.36 0.17 3.53
N GLU A 10 -2.05 0.24 3.84
CA GLU A 10 -1.19 1.33 3.41
C GLU A 10 -0.87 1.27 1.90
N MET A 11 -1.14 0.13 1.23
CA MET A 11 -0.72 -0.13 -0.15
C MET A 11 0.77 0.12 -0.38
N GLY A 12 1.61 -0.36 0.54
CA GLY A 12 3.05 -0.12 0.51
C GLY A 12 3.76 -0.84 -0.62
N TYR A 13 4.78 -0.19 -1.20
CA TYR A 13 5.70 -0.83 -2.12
C TYR A 13 6.65 -1.73 -1.34
N THR A 14 6.40 -3.04 -1.32
CA THR A 14 7.18 -4.02 -0.52
C THR A 14 8.20 -4.81 -1.35
N ALA A 15 8.24 -4.60 -2.66
CA ALA A 15 9.09 -5.33 -3.62
C ALA A 15 10.54 -4.81 -3.68
N TYR A 16 11.07 -4.31 -2.56
CA TYR A 16 12.48 -3.94 -2.42
C TYR A 16 13.30 -5.04 -1.71
N PRO A 17 14.63 -5.07 -1.86
CA PRO A 17 15.48 -6.03 -1.16
C PRO A 17 15.45 -5.82 0.36
N GLN A 18 14.89 -6.79 1.09
CA GLN A 18 14.74 -6.73 2.55
C GLN A 18 16.07 -6.61 3.30
N GLU A 19 17.14 -7.24 2.79
CA GLU A 19 18.48 -7.09 3.38
C GLU A 19 19.01 -5.65 3.30
N GLN A 20 18.66 -4.92 2.24
CA GLN A 20 19.07 -3.53 2.12
C GLN A 20 18.30 -2.62 3.08
N ALA A 21 16.99 -2.85 3.24
CA ALA A 21 16.18 -2.19 4.27
C ALA A 21 16.75 -2.38 5.67
N ARG A 22 17.19 -3.61 6.01
CA ARG A 22 17.83 -3.89 7.31
C ARG A 22 19.17 -3.17 7.47
N LYS A 23 20.00 -3.11 6.43
CA LYS A 23 21.30 -2.40 6.46
C LYS A 23 21.13 -0.89 6.65
N LEU A 24 20.15 -0.31 5.97
CA LEU A 24 19.85 1.13 6.08
C LEU A 24 19.17 1.49 7.40
N GLY A 25 18.41 0.56 7.98
CA GLY A 25 17.64 0.79 9.20
C GLY A 25 16.34 1.57 8.97
N TYR A 26 15.97 1.82 7.71
CA TYR A 26 14.73 2.48 7.30
C TYR A 26 14.25 1.94 5.95
N ASN A 27 12.95 1.99 5.72
CA ASN A 27 12.30 1.48 4.51
C ASN A 27 11.03 2.24 4.11
N ASN A 28 10.35 2.90 5.06
CA ASN A 28 9.02 3.48 4.79
C ASN A 28 9.06 4.86 4.13
N LEU A 29 10.01 5.73 4.48
CA LEU A 29 10.00 7.14 4.03
C LEU A 29 11.17 7.48 3.09
N MET A 30 12.38 7.02 3.42
CA MET A 30 13.62 7.48 2.79
C MET A 30 14.33 6.39 1.96
N PHE A 31 13.64 5.30 1.66
CA PHE A 31 14.28 4.18 0.96
C PHE A 31 14.68 4.60 -0.48
N PRO A 32 15.90 4.28 -0.94
CA PRO A 32 16.38 4.73 -2.25
C PRO A 32 15.54 4.21 -3.43
N ASN A 33 15.24 5.08 -4.38
CA ASN A 33 14.51 4.74 -5.61
C ASN A 33 15.27 3.80 -6.56
N GLU A 34 16.58 3.57 -6.35
CA GLU A 34 17.34 2.57 -7.12
C GLU A 34 16.77 1.14 -6.96
N TYR A 35 15.97 0.90 -5.91
CA TYR A 35 15.30 -0.38 -5.65
C TYR A 35 13.82 -0.39 -6.07
N PHE A 36 13.36 0.65 -6.78
CA PHE A 36 12.01 0.73 -7.32
C PHE A 36 11.92 0.04 -8.69
N SER A 37 10.92 -0.83 -8.86
CA SER A 37 10.53 -1.42 -10.14
C SER A 37 9.08 -1.01 -10.45
N PRO A 38 8.85 -0.26 -11.54
CA PRO A 38 7.50 0.07 -12.00
C PRO A 38 6.62 -1.16 -12.23
N GLU A 39 7.20 -2.24 -12.76
CA GLU A 39 6.50 -3.50 -13.04
C GLU A 39 6.00 -4.14 -11.73
N LYS A 40 6.85 -4.19 -10.70
CA LYS A 40 6.47 -4.71 -9.38
C LYS A 40 5.49 -3.79 -8.65
N ALA A 41 5.63 -2.49 -8.81
CA ALA A 41 4.66 -1.54 -8.27
C ALA A 41 3.27 -1.76 -8.89
N GLN A 42 3.20 -1.99 -10.21
CA GLN A 42 1.95 -2.30 -10.90
C GLN A 42 1.32 -3.61 -10.41
N GLU A 43 2.11 -4.68 -10.26
CA GLU A 43 1.63 -5.96 -9.73
C GLU A 43 1.03 -5.80 -8.32
N LEU A 44 1.77 -5.14 -7.41
CA LEU A 44 1.33 -4.91 -6.03
C LEU A 44 0.09 -4.01 -5.97
N TYR A 45 0.06 -2.94 -6.77
CA TYR A 45 -1.07 -2.03 -6.82
C TYR A 45 -2.35 -2.75 -7.29
N GLY A 46 -2.24 -3.62 -8.30
CA GLY A 46 -3.35 -4.47 -8.76
C GLY A 46 -3.86 -5.40 -7.65
N MET A 47 -2.95 -6.09 -6.96
CA MET A 47 -3.29 -6.95 -5.83
C MET A 47 -4.04 -6.19 -4.72
N TYR A 48 -3.53 -5.02 -4.31
CA TYR A 48 -4.20 -4.20 -3.28
C TYR A 48 -5.58 -3.72 -3.74
N PHE A 49 -5.76 -3.41 -5.02
CA PHE A 49 -7.05 -3.01 -5.55
C PHE A 49 -8.06 -4.18 -5.51
N GLU A 50 -7.62 -5.39 -5.85
CA GLU A 50 -8.42 -6.61 -5.72
C GLU A 50 -8.78 -6.89 -4.25
N GLU A 51 -7.86 -6.67 -3.30
CA GLU A 51 -8.14 -6.80 -1.86
C GLU A 51 -9.24 -5.81 -1.42
N LEU A 52 -9.17 -4.55 -1.84
CA LEU A 52 -10.19 -3.53 -1.52
C LEU A 52 -11.56 -3.94 -2.07
N GLN A 53 -11.62 -4.47 -3.29
CA GLN A 53 -12.87 -5.00 -3.87
C GLN A 53 -13.39 -6.19 -3.06
N TYR A 54 -12.53 -7.17 -2.78
CA TYR A 54 -12.88 -8.38 -2.05
C TYR A 54 -13.42 -8.09 -0.64
N CYS A 55 -12.89 -7.06 0.02
CA CYS A 55 -13.40 -6.63 1.33
C CYS A 55 -14.88 -6.24 1.29
N THR A 56 -15.35 -5.62 0.20
CA THR A 56 -16.77 -5.31 0.04
C THR A 56 -17.60 -6.57 -0.22
N GLU A 57 -17.04 -7.57 -0.90
CA GLU A 57 -17.73 -8.83 -1.21
C GLU A 57 -17.91 -9.72 0.03
N VAL A 58 -16.94 -9.69 0.96
CA VAL A 58 -16.95 -10.53 2.17
C VAL A 58 -17.64 -9.89 3.39
N GLY A 59 -18.14 -8.66 3.25
CA GLY A 59 -19.03 -8.04 4.23
C GLY A 59 -18.37 -7.07 5.23
N PHE A 60 -17.22 -6.49 4.89
CA PHE A 60 -16.78 -5.26 5.58
C PHE A 60 -17.76 -4.12 5.29
N ASP A 61 -17.95 -3.22 6.25
CA ASP A 61 -18.87 -2.08 6.09
C ASP A 61 -18.29 -1.01 5.13
N GLY A 62 -17.00 -1.11 4.79
CA GLY A 62 -16.33 -0.25 3.81
C GLY A 62 -14.81 -0.41 3.82
N VAL A 63 -14.14 0.44 3.04
CA VAL A 63 -12.68 0.54 2.98
C VAL A 63 -12.22 1.92 3.39
N MET A 64 -11.06 2.00 4.06
CA MET A 64 -10.34 3.23 4.33
C MET A 64 -9.16 3.31 3.36
N ILE A 65 -9.05 4.46 2.70
CA ILE A 65 -7.98 4.79 1.77
C ILE A 65 -7.17 5.95 2.33
N ASN A 66 -5.90 6.04 1.94
CA ASN A 66 -5.02 7.11 2.36
C ASN A 66 -4.31 7.72 1.15
N GLU A 67 -3.66 8.86 1.37
CA GLU A 67 -2.87 9.55 0.35
C GLU A 67 -1.47 9.80 0.90
N HIS A 68 -0.44 9.42 0.15
CA HIS A 68 0.94 9.74 0.47
C HIS A 68 1.72 10.13 -0.78
N HIS A 69 2.59 11.12 -0.61
CA HIS A 69 3.42 11.64 -1.68
C HIS A 69 4.82 11.02 -1.57
N ASN A 70 5.17 10.18 -2.55
CA ASN A 70 6.54 9.76 -2.88
C ASN A 70 7.32 9.03 -1.76
N ASN A 71 6.84 7.89 -1.29
CA ASN A 71 7.65 6.97 -0.47
C ASN A 71 7.12 5.52 -0.51
N PRO A 72 7.91 4.50 -0.10
CA PRO A 72 7.47 3.11 -0.14
C PRO A 72 6.36 2.74 0.84
N LEU A 73 6.03 3.58 1.83
CA LEU A 73 4.94 3.29 2.78
C LEU A 73 3.61 3.14 2.05
N CYS A 74 3.38 3.95 1.02
CA CYS A 74 2.11 3.98 0.31
C CYS A 74 2.28 4.38 -1.16
N MET A 75 1.64 3.61 -2.04
CA MET A 75 1.61 3.81 -3.49
C MET A 75 0.36 4.54 -3.99
N MET A 76 -0.46 5.13 -3.11
CA MET A 76 -1.61 5.97 -3.48
C MET A 76 -1.19 7.45 -3.54
N PRO A 77 -0.80 7.98 -4.72
CA PRO A 77 -0.32 9.37 -4.83
C PRO A 77 -1.44 10.41 -4.72
N SER A 78 -2.69 10.00 -4.95
CA SER A 78 -3.84 10.89 -4.94
C SER A 78 -5.11 10.09 -4.72
N VAL A 79 -5.90 10.48 -3.72
CA VAL A 79 -7.22 9.91 -3.46
C VAL A 79 -8.25 10.67 -4.28
N ASN A 80 -8.23 10.45 -5.59
CA ASN A 80 -9.29 10.93 -6.46
C ASN A 80 -10.19 9.74 -6.76
N VAL A 81 -11.37 9.72 -6.14
CA VAL A 81 -12.50 8.84 -6.52
C VAL A 81 -13.12 9.37 -7.79
#